data_AF-A0A4Q5V4A2-F1
#
_entry.id   AF-A0A4Q5V4A2-F1
#
_cell.length_a   1.000
_cell.length_b   1.000
_cell.length_c   1.000
_cell.angle_alpha   90.00
_cell.angle_beta   90.00
_cell.angle_gamma   90.00
#
_symmetry.space_group_name_H-M   'P 1'
#
loop_
_entity.id
_entity.type
_entity.pdbx_description
1 polymer ?
#
loop_
_entity_poly.entity_id
_entity_poly.type
_entity_poly.pdbx_seq_one_letter_code
_entity_poly.pdbx_strand_id
1 'polypeptide(L)'
;MKHINLNQEILLNNSSSFFKRDYCEQNAKPAAKKLSQKEQIVNMCWNGLLPELLPEITDRSSNNKPLIIWEINETENLLDLRLGEQDQTLNDEFSINPYVYLSLKEYS
;
A
#
# COMPACT_ATOMS: atom_id res chain seq x y z
N MET A 1 23.71 19.58 -7.82
CA MET A 1 22.61 18.82 -8.46
C MET A 1 21.39 18.90 -7.56
N LYS A 2 20.22 19.21 -8.12
CA LYS A 2 18.96 19.25 -7.35
C LYS A 2 18.55 17.81 -7.05
N HIS A 3 18.40 17.44 -5.78
CA HIS A 3 17.89 16.13 -5.39
C HIS A 3 16.41 16.07 -5.80
N ILE A 4 16.06 15.11 -6.65
CA ILE A 4 14.66 14.83 -7.01
C ILE A 4 14.25 13.68 -6.13
N ASN A 5 13.34 13.93 -5.18
CA ASN A 5 12.74 12.86 -4.39
C ASN A 5 11.64 12.20 -5.21
N LEU A 6 11.68 10.87 -5.29
CA LEU A 6 10.62 10.09 -5.90
C LEU A 6 9.62 9.66 -4.83
N ASN A 7 8.36 10.06 -5.01
CA ASN A 7 7.22 9.59 -4.23
C ASN A 7 6.23 8.93 -5.20
N GLN A 8 5.60 7.86 -4.75
CA GLN A 8 4.66 7.08 -5.55
C GLN A 8 3.39 6.79 -4.74
N GLU A 9 2.23 6.98 -5.37
CA GLU A 9 0.91 6.64 -4.83
C GLU A 9 0.31 5.50 -5.66
N ILE A 10 -0.17 4.44 -5.00
CA ILE A 10 -0.74 3.26 -5.64
C ILE A 10 -2.09 2.94 -5.03
N LEU A 11 -3.13 2.90 -5.87
CA LEU A 11 -4.47 2.45 -5.49
C LEU A 11 -4.67 0.98 -5.85
N LEU A 12 -4.80 0.12 -4.84
CA LEU A 12 -5.08 -1.31 -5.00
C LEU A 12 -6.54 -1.61 -4.68
N ASN A 13 -7.22 -2.26 -5.63
CA ASN A 13 -8.54 -2.84 -5.37
C ASN A 13 -8.40 -4.19 -4.67
N ASN A 14 -8.66 -4.23 -3.37
CA ASN A 14 -8.53 -5.42 -2.53
C ASN A 14 -9.58 -6.51 -2.88
N SER A 15 -10.66 -6.14 -3.57
CA SER A 15 -11.73 -7.06 -4.03
C SER A 15 -11.43 -7.72 -5.38
N SER A 16 -10.36 -7.27 -6.06
CA SER A 16 -9.91 -7.81 -7.34
C SER A 16 -9.67 -9.32 -7.26
N SER A 17 -9.99 -10.03 -8.34
CA SER A 17 -9.69 -11.46 -8.47
C SER A 17 -8.20 -11.78 -8.43
N PHE A 18 -7.33 -10.78 -8.66
CA PHE A 18 -5.88 -10.92 -8.55
C PHE A 18 -5.47 -11.43 -7.17
N PHE A 19 -6.01 -10.81 -6.10
CA PHE A 19 -5.68 -11.17 -4.72
C PHE A 19 -6.46 -12.40 -4.20
N LYS A 20 -7.36 -12.99 -5.00
CA LYS A 20 -8.14 -14.17 -4.60
C LYS A 20 -7.42 -15.49 -4.86
N ARG A 21 -6.37 -15.49 -5.69
CA ARG A 21 -5.57 -16.68 -6.01
C ARG A 21 -4.36 -16.78 -5.09
N ASP A 22 -4.09 -17.99 -4.61
CA ASP A 22 -2.87 -18.64 -4.04
C ASP A 22 -1.82 -17.83 -3.24
N TYR A 23 -1.62 -16.54 -3.49
CA TYR A 23 -0.59 -15.70 -2.89
C TYR A 23 -0.80 -15.39 -1.42
N CYS A 24 -2.05 -15.18 -0.99
CA CYS A 24 -2.34 -14.99 0.43
C CYS A 24 -2.22 -16.30 1.24
N GLU A 25 -2.26 -17.46 0.57
CA GLU A 25 -2.21 -18.78 1.21
C GLU A 25 -0.76 -19.32 1.34
N GLN A 26 0.19 -18.82 0.55
CA GLN A 26 1.61 -19.26 0.58
C GLN A 26 2.31 -18.99 1.91
N ASN A 27 1.80 -18.08 2.75
CA ASN A 27 2.36 -17.73 4.06
C ASN A 27 1.42 -18.11 5.23
N ALA A 28 0.59 -19.15 5.06
CA ALA A 28 -0.25 -19.66 6.14
C ALA A 28 0.61 -20.27 7.27
N LYS A 29 1.05 -19.44 8.22
CA LYS A 29 1.64 -19.92 9.47
C LYS A 29 0.58 -20.75 10.23
N PRO A 30 0.93 -21.89 10.84
CA PRO A 30 -0.07 -22.89 11.30
C PRO A 30 -0.97 -22.48 12.47
N ALA A 31 -0.98 -21.22 12.93
CA ALA A 31 -1.72 -20.82 14.13
C ALA A 31 -2.12 -19.33 14.19
N ALA A 32 -1.96 -18.56 13.12
CA ALA A 32 -2.42 -17.18 13.12
C ALA A 32 -3.94 -17.15 12.91
N LYS A 33 -4.65 -16.25 13.63
CA LYS A 33 -6.06 -15.90 13.36
C LYS A 33 -6.29 -15.85 11.85
N LYS A 34 -7.41 -16.41 11.37
CA LYS A 34 -7.82 -16.28 9.96
C LYS A 34 -8.01 -14.79 9.64
N LEU A 35 -6.97 -14.15 9.12
CA LEU A 35 -7.02 -12.79 8.62
C LEU A 35 -7.97 -12.76 7.42
N SER A 36 -8.75 -11.70 7.31
CA SER A 36 -9.51 -11.36 6.10
C SER A 36 -8.56 -11.15 4.92
N GLN A 37 -9.08 -11.26 3.69
CA GLN A 37 -8.30 -11.02 2.48
C GLN A 37 -7.61 -9.65 2.50
N LYS A 38 -8.33 -8.60 2.95
CA LYS A 38 -7.80 -7.25 3.09
C LYS A 38 -6.60 -7.20 4.04
N GLU A 39 -6.74 -7.78 5.24
CA GLU A 39 -5.64 -7.85 6.23
C GLU A 39 -4.44 -8.64 5.68
N GLN A 40 -4.67 -9.69 4.89
CA GLN A 40 -3.60 -10.47 4.26
C GLN A 40 -2.82 -9.62 3.23
N ILE A 41 -3.53 -8.85 2.40
CA ILE A 41 -2.91 -7.95 1.41
C ILE A 41 -2.12 -6.84 2.11
N VAL A 42 -2.69 -6.21 3.14
CA VAL A 42 -2.02 -5.16 3.93
C VAL A 42 -0.74 -5.71 4.57
N ASN A 43 -0.82 -6.89 5.20
CA ASN A 43 0.34 -7.54 5.80
C ASN A 43 1.42 -7.86 4.74
N MET A 44 1.02 -8.39 3.58
CA MET A 44 1.93 -8.65 2.46
C MET A 44 2.63 -7.37 1.97
N CYS A 45 1.90 -6.26 1.83
CA CYS A 45 2.47 -4.98 1.45
C CYS A 45 3.54 -4.53 2.45
N TRP A 46 3.22 -4.54 3.75
CA TRP A 46 4.19 -4.21 4.81
C TRP A 46 5.42 -5.13 4.85
N ASN A 47 5.27 -6.39 4.47
CA ASN A 47 6.39 -7.34 4.37
C ASN A 47 7.24 -7.14 3.09
N GLY A 48 6.97 -6.10 2.30
CA GLY A 48 7.77 -5.75 1.13
C GLY A 48 7.56 -6.66 -0.08
N LEU A 49 6.48 -7.44 -0.13
CA LEU A 49 6.20 -8.37 -1.23
C LEU A 49 5.53 -7.70 -2.44
N LEU A 50 5.13 -6.43 -2.34
CA LEU A 50 4.47 -5.72 -3.42
C LEU A 50 5.30 -5.68 -4.73
N PRO A 51 6.62 -5.38 -4.70
CA PRO A 51 7.44 -5.37 -5.92
C PRO A 51 7.67 -6.78 -6.51
N GLU A 52 7.45 -7.85 -5.74
CA GLU A 52 7.52 -9.23 -6.24
C GLU A 52 6.21 -9.62 -6.94
N LEU A 53 5.09 -9.08 -6.45
CA LEU A 53 3.75 -9.38 -6.93
C LEU A 53 3.34 -8.57 -8.14
N LEU A 54 3.68 -7.28 -8.13
CA LEU A 54 3.30 -6.31 -9.14
C LEU A 54 4.53 -5.47 -9.51
N PRO A 55 5.60 -6.09 -10.04
CA PRO A 55 6.83 -5.39 -10.38
C PRO A 55 6.61 -4.27 -11.41
N GLU A 56 5.57 -4.38 -12.24
CA GLU A 56 5.26 -3.42 -13.30
C GLU A 56 4.72 -2.09 -12.77
N ILE A 57 4.21 -2.06 -11.54
CA ILE A 57 3.63 -0.85 -10.96
C ILE A 57 4.51 -0.25 -9.86
N THR A 58 5.60 -0.90 -9.45
CA THR A 58 6.48 -0.36 -8.41
C THR A 58 7.68 0.33 -9.04
N ASP A 59 7.78 1.64 -8.82
CA ASP A 59 8.93 2.40 -9.29
C ASP A 59 10.17 2.14 -8.43
N ARG A 60 11.32 2.51 -9.00
CA ARG A 60 12.61 2.44 -8.30
C ARG A 60 13.25 3.82 -8.28
N SER A 61 13.93 4.10 -7.17
CA SER A 61 14.74 5.31 -7.01
C SER A 61 15.80 5.47 -8.10
N SER A 62 16.39 6.66 -8.18
CA SER A 62 17.53 6.97 -9.06
C SER A 62 18.73 6.01 -8.93
N ASN A 63 18.89 5.36 -7.77
CA ASN A 63 19.94 4.37 -7.50
C ASN A 63 19.46 2.91 -7.65
N ASN A 64 18.33 2.68 -8.33
CA ASN A 64 17.68 1.38 -8.51
C ASN A 64 17.28 0.69 -7.19
N LYS A 65 17.16 1.45 -6.09
CA LYS A 65 16.64 0.95 -4.80
C LYS A 65 15.11 0.96 -4.81
N PRO A 66 14.45 -0.03 -4.17
CA PRO A 66 13.01 -0.03 -4.01
C PRO A 66 12.56 1.16 -3.15
N LEU A 67 11.38 1.68 -3.44
CA LEU A 67 10.73 2.68 -2.59
C LEU A 67 10.20 2.01 -1.30
N ILE A 68 10.22 2.75 -0.19
CA ILE A 68 9.73 2.28 1.10
C ILE A 68 8.26 2.64 1.22
N ILE A 69 7.41 1.69 1.64
CA ILE A 69 6.02 1.98 2.01
C ILE A 69 6.01 2.72 3.35
N TRP A 70 5.44 3.92 3.36
CA TRP A 70 5.32 4.77 4.54
C TRP A 70 3.93 4.74 5.15
N GLU A 71 2.90 4.69 4.30
CA GLU A 71 1.51 4.74 4.72
C GLU A 71 0.67 3.79 3.86
N ILE A 72 -0.31 3.15 4.51
CA ILE A 72 -1.39 2.42 3.86
C ILE A 72 -2.71 3.00 4.39
N ASN A 73 -3.42 3.74 3.55
CA ASN A 73 -4.77 4.20 3.87
C ASN A 73 -5.76 3.13 3.42
N GLU A 74 -6.59 2.69 4.36
CA GLU A 74 -7.54 1.61 4.13
C GLU A 74 -8.96 2.15 3.94
N THR A 75 -9.62 1.79 2.84
CA THR A 75 -11.07 1.99 2.65
C THR A 75 -11.78 0.63 2.58
N GLU A 76 -13.07 0.58 2.27
CA GLU A 76 -13.80 -0.69 2.14
C GLU A 76 -13.17 -1.58 1.05
N ASN A 77 -13.03 -1.03 -0.17
CA ASN A 77 -12.63 -1.79 -1.36
C ASN A 77 -11.27 -1.39 -1.96
N LEU A 78 -10.63 -0.34 -1.41
CA LEU A 78 -9.35 0.17 -1.88
C LEU A 78 -8.32 0.26 -0.76
N LEU A 79 -7.07 0.00 -1.11
CA LEU A 79 -5.89 0.33 -0.32
C LEU A 79 -5.11 1.40 -1.08
N ASP A 80 -4.88 2.54 -0.46
CA ASP A 80 -3.95 3.56 -0.96
C ASP A 80 -2.60 3.35 -0.30
N LEU A 81 -1.61 2.98 -1.11
CA LEU A 81 -0.24 2.78 -0.68
C LEU A 81 0.60 3.99 -1.07
N ARG A 82 1.35 4.50 -0.11
CA ARG A 82 2.24 5.63 -0.34
C ARG A 82 3.68 5.24 -0.10
N LEU A 83 4.49 5.39 -1.14
CA LEU A 83 5.88 4.98 -1.17
C LEU A 83 6.80 6.18 -1.40
N GLY A 84 8.01 6.13 -0.83
CA GLY A 84 9.00 7.20 -1.02
C GLY A 84 10.43 6.77 -0.73
N GLU A 85 11.39 7.60 -1.15
CA GLU A 85 12.84 7.35 -0.96
C GLU A 85 13.33 7.68 0.46
N GLN A 86 12.70 8.63 1.15
CA GLN A 86 13.08 9.10 2.49
C GLN A 86 11.83 9.29 3.37
N ASP A 87 12.03 9.28 4.68
CA ASP A 87 11.04 9.58 5.73
C ASP A 87 10.68 11.07 5.75
N GLN A 88 10.24 11.59 4.61
CA GLN A 88 9.62 12.89 4.55
C GLN A 88 8.13 12.65 4.78
N THR A 89 7.55 13.42 5.70
CA THR A 89 6.11 13.54 5.86
C THR A 89 5.50 13.73 4.47
N LEU A 90 4.91 12.67 3.93
CA LEU A 90 4.38 12.65 2.56
C LEU A 90 3.26 13.68 2.38
N ASN A 91 2.65 14.07 3.50
CA ASN A 91 1.70 15.16 3.59
C ASN A 91 2.31 16.33 4.36
N ASP A 92 2.07 17.54 3.87
CA ASP A 92 2.19 18.78 4.65
C ASP A 92 1.16 18.75 5.80
N GLU A 93 1.47 19.37 6.94
CA GLU A 93 0.56 19.51 8.09
C GLU A 93 -0.78 20.18 7.72
N PHE A 94 -0.79 20.97 6.65
CA PHE A 94 -1.98 21.62 6.11
C PHE A 94 -2.69 20.81 5.00
N SER A 95 -2.22 19.61 4.69
CA SER A 95 -2.84 18.77 3.65
C SER A 95 -4.14 18.14 4.15
N ILE A 96 -5.15 18.11 3.28
CA ILE A 96 -6.41 17.42 3.55
C ILE A 96 -6.22 15.94 3.22
N ASN A 97 -6.49 15.04 4.18
CA ASN A 97 -6.59 13.61 3.91
C ASN A 97 -7.99 13.31 3.32
N PRO A 98 -8.09 12.95 2.02
CA PRO A 98 -9.39 12.73 1.38
C PRO A 98 -10.13 11.51 1.96
N TYR A 99 -9.41 10.52 2.50
CA TYR A 99 -10.01 9.30 3.05
C TYR A 99 -10.69 9.54 4.41
N VAL A 100 -10.22 10.52 5.19
CA VAL A 100 -10.91 10.97 6.40
C VAL A 100 -12.26 11.60 6.07
N TYR A 101 -12.34 12.37 4.97
CA TYR A 101 -13.60 12.99 4.56
C TYR A 101 -14.57 11.98 3.91
N LEU A 102 -14.06 11.10 3.04
CA LEU A 102 -14.89 10.13 2.33
C LEU A 102 -15.57 9.13 3.28
N SER A 103 -14.86 8.69 4.32
CA SER A 103 -15.44 7.82 5.36
C SER A 103 -16.59 8.47 6.15
N LEU A 104 -16.65 9.81 6.23
CA LEU A 104 -17.75 10.52 6.88
C LEU A 104 -19.00 10.62 5.99
N LYS A 105 -18.87 10.51 4.67
CA LYS A 105 -20.00 10.56 3.73
C LYS A 105 -20.78 9.26 3.60
N GLU A 106 -20.18 8.12 3.93
CA GLU A 106 -20.88 6.81 3.91
C GLU A 106 -21.96 6.68 5.01
N TYR A 107 -22.02 7.64 5.95
CA TYR A 107 -23.00 7.69 7.03
C TYR A 107 -24.17 8.67 6.79
N SER A 108 -24.31 9.27 5.60
CA SER A 108 -25.42 10.19 5.25
C SER A 108 -26.45 9.57 4.32
#